data_AF-A0A955ZMI9-F1
#
_entry.id   AF-A0A955ZMI9-F1
#
_cell.length_a   1.000
_cell.length_b   1.000
_cell.length_c   1.000
_cell.angle_alpha   90.00
_cell.angle_beta   90.00
_cell.angle_gamma   90.00
#
_symmetry.space_group_name_H-M   'P 1'
#
loop_
_entity.id
_entity.type
_entity.pdbx_description
1 polymer ?
#
loop_
_entity_poly.entity_id
_entity_poly.type
_entity_poly.pdbx_seq_one_letter_code
_entity_poly.pdbx_strand_id
1 'polypeptide(L)'
;MRLLFLSLLALGLLSACSDDNTVTPPKTTLDSGTGGSAGSDAGDAAASCGTDETCVPFAPGDWLGPFAVWTGAAGDDPPSCPSALPTEELTAQAEPVGADACKCNCTTSGLGCPDTVTIQGYPDLACSSTTCTPFTVGTSCVDLSNNCGTIAAAQIDPVQPTGSCASGSVGLAEPKWNKQVRACSGGICEGGACIAADVDFAKTCIFKSGDEQCPSGTTFTERELYYQGADDTRACPETTCPCSLDGTCGYVDLFSDTACSVPITGASASLSLSACYANVKSGHFATANALACVPSAAAGKPSGSLTPTGPVTVCCQAQ
;
A
#
# COMPACT_ATOMS: atom_id res chain seq x y z
N MET A 1 36.60 -37.87 3.48
CA MET A 1 35.43 -38.63 2.98
C MET A 1 34.76 -37.74 1.95
N ARG A 2 35.03 -38.00 0.67
CA ARG A 2 34.55 -37.23 -0.49
C ARG A 2 33.13 -37.69 -0.81
N LEU A 3 32.19 -36.75 -0.96
CA LEU A 3 30.89 -37.03 -1.56
C LEU A 3 30.66 -36.01 -2.68
N LEU A 4 30.84 -36.52 -3.91
CA LEU A 4 30.34 -35.96 -5.16
C LEU A 4 28.82 -36.14 -5.21
N PHE A 5 28.08 -35.10 -5.57
CA PHE A 5 26.76 -35.19 -6.21
C PHE A 5 26.69 -34.05 -7.24
N LEU A 6 27.02 -34.34 -8.50
CA LEU A 6 26.10 -34.67 -9.61
C LEU A 6 25.16 -33.51 -9.98
N SER A 7 25.62 -32.77 -10.97
CA SER A 7 24.94 -31.73 -11.74
C SER A 7 23.78 -32.33 -12.53
N LEU A 8 22.55 -31.86 -12.31
CA LEU A 8 21.41 -32.08 -13.20
C LEU A 8 21.16 -30.81 -14.01
N LEU A 9 21.45 -30.86 -15.31
CA LEU A 9 20.97 -29.89 -16.29
C LEU A 9 19.46 -30.08 -16.46
N ALA A 10 18.67 -29.04 -16.17
CA ALA A 10 17.30 -28.92 -16.65
C ALA A 10 17.27 -27.87 -17.77
N LEU A 11 17.22 -28.35 -19.02
CA LEU A 11 16.77 -27.56 -20.16
C LEU A 11 15.26 -27.36 -20.03
N GLY A 12 14.83 -26.21 -19.55
CA GLY A 12 13.43 -25.76 -19.56
C GLY A 12 13.20 -24.82 -20.73
N LEU A 13 12.30 -25.22 -21.63
CA LEU A 13 11.90 -24.49 -22.83
C LEU A 13 11.32 -23.11 -22.49
N LEU A 14 11.92 -22.06 -23.07
CA LEU A 14 11.34 -20.72 -23.17
C LEU A 14 10.11 -20.79 -24.09
N SER A 15 8.91 -20.80 -23.50
CA SER A 15 7.66 -20.52 -24.21
C SER A 15 7.52 -19.01 -24.30
N ALA A 16 7.85 -18.43 -25.44
CA ALA A 16 7.59 -17.03 -25.76
C ALA A 16 6.08 -16.85 -26.00
N CYS A 17 5.35 -16.36 -25.00
CA CYS A 17 4.06 -15.71 -25.23
C CYS A 17 4.37 -14.29 -25.75
N SER A 18 4.44 -14.15 -27.07
CA SER A 18 4.43 -12.85 -27.73
C SER A 18 2.98 -12.39 -27.79
N ASP A 19 2.49 -11.77 -26.73
CA ASP A 19 1.22 -11.04 -26.78
C ASP A 19 1.47 -9.74 -27.54
N ASP A 20 1.20 -9.80 -28.85
CA ASP A 20 1.14 -8.67 -29.76
C ASP A 20 -0.04 -7.77 -29.39
N ASN A 21 0.12 -7.04 -28.29
CA ASN A 21 -0.82 -6.05 -27.81
C ASN A 21 -0.44 -4.69 -28.42
N THR A 22 -0.42 -4.60 -29.76
CA THR A 22 -0.48 -3.30 -30.42
C THR A 22 -1.87 -2.72 -30.19
N VAL A 23 -2.01 -2.00 -29.08
CA VAL A 23 -3.08 -1.02 -28.90
C VAL A 23 -2.88 0.00 -30.02
N THR A 24 -3.59 -0.20 -31.12
CA THR A 24 -3.70 0.83 -32.16
C THR A 24 -4.52 1.94 -31.51
N PRO A 25 -3.93 3.12 -31.23
CA PRO A 25 -4.73 4.23 -30.71
C PRO A 25 -5.89 4.46 -31.68
N PRO A 26 -7.10 4.78 -31.20
CA PRO A 26 -8.20 5.13 -32.09
C PRO A 26 -7.73 6.32 -32.92
N LYS A 27 -7.35 6.04 -34.16
CA LYS A 27 -7.12 7.05 -35.17
C LYS A 27 -8.52 7.61 -35.42
N THR A 28 -8.87 8.69 -34.74
CA THR A 28 -9.92 9.59 -35.18
C THR A 28 -9.44 10.13 -36.53
N THR A 29 -9.67 9.32 -37.57
CA THR A 29 -9.78 9.84 -38.91
C THR A 29 -10.90 10.84 -38.84
N LEU A 30 -10.55 12.13 -38.80
CA LEU A 30 -11.35 13.18 -39.42
C LEU A 30 -11.57 12.72 -40.87
N ASP A 31 -12.61 11.90 -41.04
CA ASP A 31 -13.02 11.40 -42.33
C ASP A 31 -13.48 12.62 -43.11
N SER A 32 -12.59 13.10 -43.97
CA SER A 32 -12.86 14.17 -44.93
C SER A 32 -13.74 13.56 -46.03
N GLY A 33 -14.97 13.22 -45.65
CA GLY A 33 -15.99 12.64 -46.50
C GLY A 33 -16.30 13.59 -47.65
N THR A 34 -15.67 13.33 -48.80
CA THR A 34 -15.89 14.06 -50.04
C THR A 34 -17.16 13.50 -50.71
N GLY A 35 -18.32 13.77 -50.12
CA GLY A 35 -19.63 13.36 -50.63
C GLY A 35 -20.40 14.58 -51.14
N GLY A 36 -20.25 14.89 -52.42
CA GLY A 36 -20.91 16.03 -53.07
C GLY A 36 -22.43 15.94 -53.03
N SER A 37 -23.06 16.88 -52.34
CA SER A 37 -24.44 17.29 -52.59
C SER A 37 -24.43 18.80 -52.76
N ALA A 38 -24.69 19.25 -53.99
CA ALA A 38 -24.88 20.66 -54.33
C ALA A 38 -26.22 21.13 -53.73
N GLY A 39 -26.19 21.53 -52.47
CA GLY A 39 -27.30 22.15 -51.74
C GLY A 39 -26.92 23.59 -51.40
N SER A 40 -27.84 24.52 -51.63
CA SER A 40 -27.64 25.96 -51.55
C SER A 40 -26.99 26.42 -50.24
N ASP A 41 -25.82 27.06 -50.36
CA ASP A 41 -25.07 27.73 -49.30
C ASP A 41 -25.86 28.95 -48.76
N ALA A 42 -26.80 28.69 -47.85
CA ALA A 42 -27.09 29.68 -46.83
C ALA A 42 -25.86 29.71 -45.93
N GLY A 43 -25.09 30.80 -45.96
CA GLY A 43 -23.89 30.95 -45.14
C GLY A 43 -24.24 30.75 -43.67
N ASP A 44 -24.00 29.54 -43.17
CA ASP A 44 -24.03 29.22 -41.76
C ASP A 44 -22.95 30.08 -41.11
N ALA A 45 -23.40 31.19 -40.53
CA ALA A 45 -22.54 32.01 -39.70
C ALA A 45 -21.85 31.07 -38.70
N ALA A 46 -20.53 31.07 -38.71
CA ALA A 46 -19.74 30.20 -37.84
C ALA A 46 -20.30 30.29 -36.42
N ALA A 47 -20.59 29.13 -35.83
CA ALA A 47 -21.21 29.07 -34.52
C ALA A 47 -20.37 29.88 -33.53
N SER A 48 -20.95 30.92 -32.94
CA SER A 48 -20.32 31.62 -31.83
C SER A 48 -20.35 30.70 -30.62
N CYS A 49 -19.29 30.73 -29.80
CA CYS A 49 -19.30 30.05 -28.52
C CYS A 49 -20.44 30.54 -27.62
N GLY A 50 -20.81 29.73 -26.62
CA GLY A 50 -21.75 30.11 -25.58
C GLY A 50 -21.31 31.37 -24.82
N THR A 51 -22.23 31.98 -24.07
CA THR A 51 -21.97 33.22 -23.33
C THR A 51 -20.84 33.12 -22.29
N ASP A 52 -20.55 31.90 -21.83
CA ASP A 52 -19.55 31.60 -20.80
C ASP A 52 -18.33 30.86 -21.37
N GLU A 53 -18.21 30.85 -22.70
CA GLU A 53 -17.13 30.18 -23.43
C GLU A 53 -16.30 31.17 -24.21
N THR A 54 -15.00 30.90 -24.30
CA THR A 54 -14.08 31.67 -25.14
C THR A 54 -13.66 30.84 -26.34
N CYS A 55 -13.69 31.45 -27.52
CA CYS A 55 -13.15 30.85 -28.74
C CYS A 55 -11.63 30.90 -28.68
N VAL A 56 -10.98 29.74 -28.51
CA VAL A 56 -9.52 29.62 -28.45
C VAL A 56 -9.03 29.03 -29.78
N PRO A 57 -8.00 29.63 -30.43
CA PRO A 57 -7.48 29.13 -31.70
C PRO A 57 -7.04 27.66 -31.63
N PHE A 58 -7.22 26.93 -32.74
CA PHE A 58 -6.77 25.55 -32.84
C PHE A 58 -5.27 25.39 -32.56
N ALA A 59 -4.91 24.22 -32.03
CA ALA A 59 -3.53 23.84 -31.81
C ALA A 59 -2.73 23.84 -33.13
N PRO A 60 -1.44 24.26 -33.12
CA PRO A 60 -0.64 24.32 -34.33
C PRO A 60 -0.15 22.92 -34.78
N GLY A 61 -0.06 22.71 -36.10
CA GLY A 61 0.58 21.53 -36.66
C GLY A 61 -0.17 20.24 -36.35
N ASP A 62 0.52 19.29 -35.71
CA ASP A 62 -0.01 17.97 -35.32
C ASP A 62 -0.36 17.86 -33.84
N TRP A 63 -0.41 19.00 -33.12
CA TRP A 63 -0.94 19.05 -31.76
C TRP A 63 -2.45 18.96 -31.77
N LEU A 64 -3.01 18.32 -30.73
CA LEU A 64 -4.45 18.25 -30.50
C LEU A 64 -4.87 19.34 -29.50
N GLY A 65 -6.02 19.96 -29.73
CA GLY A 65 -6.62 20.95 -28.83
C GLY A 65 -7.05 22.24 -29.53
N PRO A 66 -7.49 23.25 -28.76
CA PRO A 66 -7.34 23.40 -27.31
C PRO A 66 -8.33 22.56 -26.50
N PHE A 67 -7.96 22.26 -25.25
CA PHE A 67 -8.77 21.53 -24.28
C PHE A 67 -8.76 22.25 -22.93
N ALA A 68 -9.84 22.13 -22.16
CA ALA A 68 -9.80 22.48 -20.75
C ALA A 68 -9.24 21.29 -19.97
N VAL A 69 -8.32 21.57 -19.04
CA VAL A 69 -7.54 20.54 -18.34
C VAL A 69 -7.70 20.69 -16.83
N TRP A 70 -8.01 19.57 -16.19
CA TRP A 70 -7.89 19.37 -14.75
C TRP A 70 -6.63 18.55 -14.45
N THR A 71 -5.93 18.93 -13.40
CA THR A 71 -4.78 18.20 -12.85
C THR A 71 -4.99 17.96 -11.37
N GLY A 72 -4.78 16.74 -10.89
CA GLY A 72 -4.94 16.39 -9.48
C GLY A 72 -3.87 15.46 -8.96
N ALA A 73 -3.86 15.27 -7.64
CA ALA A 73 -3.04 14.24 -7.03
C ALA A 73 -3.60 12.86 -7.41
N ALA A 74 -2.75 11.85 -7.37
CA ALA A 74 -3.21 10.50 -7.61
C ALA A 74 -4.08 9.98 -6.45
N GLY A 75 -5.16 9.30 -6.81
CA GLY A 75 -6.17 8.84 -5.87
C GLY A 75 -7.28 9.85 -5.62
N ASP A 76 -7.15 11.09 -6.10
CA ASP A 76 -8.31 11.97 -6.25
C ASP A 76 -9.23 11.38 -7.33
N ASP A 77 -10.54 11.47 -7.17
CA ASP A 77 -11.44 11.13 -8.27
C ASP A 77 -11.45 12.30 -9.25
N PRO A 78 -11.00 12.15 -10.51
CA PRO A 78 -11.04 13.24 -11.47
C PRO A 78 -12.49 13.69 -11.68
N PRO A 79 -12.76 15.01 -11.69
CA PRO A 79 -14.09 15.52 -11.96
C PRO A 79 -14.55 15.05 -13.35
N SER A 80 -15.85 14.82 -13.47
CA SER A 80 -16.44 14.55 -14.79
C SER A 80 -16.28 15.77 -15.69
N CYS A 81 -16.14 15.53 -16.99
CA CYS A 81 -16.12 16.63 -17.95
C CYS A 81 -17.41 17.48 -17.81
N PRO A 82 -17.31 18.81 -17.73
CA PRO A 82 -18.47 19.67 -17.55
C PRO A 82 -19.38 19.59 -18.77
N SER A 83 -20.66 19.92 -18.60
CA SER A 83 -21.64 19.80 -19.70
C SER A 83 -21.34 20.67 -20.92
N ALA A 84 -20.58 21.77 -20.73
CA ALA A 84 -20.09 22.62 -21.81
C ALA A 84 -18.95 21.97 -22.61
N LEU A 85 -18.21 21.04 -21.99
CA LEU A 85 -17.08 20.32 -22.58
C LEU A 85 -17.29 18.81 -22.43
N PRO A 86 -18.36 18.23 -22.99
CA PRO A 86 -18.83 16.90 -22.60
C PRO A 86 -17.92 15.75 -23.05
N THR A 87 -16.97 16.00 -23.95
CA THR A 87 -16.13 14.95 -24.54
C THR A 87 -14.83 14.83 -23.76
N GLU A 88 -14.57 13.66 -23.19
CA GLU A 88 -13.27 13.32 -22.61
C GLU A 88 -12.29 12.94 -23.73
N GLU A 89 -11.16 13.62 -23.81
CA GLU A 89 -10.17 13.47 -24.88
C GLU A 89 -8.88 12.81 -24.39
N LEU A 90 -8.56 13.01 -23.11
CA LEU A 90 -7.36 12.45 -22.48
C LEU A 90 -7.61 12.18 -21.01
N THR A 91 -7.22 11.00 -20.56
CA THR A 91 -6.91 10.69 -19.16
C THR A 91 -5.50 10.08 -19.13
N ALA A 92 -4.60 10.67 -18.35
CA ALA A 92 -3.21 10.22 -18.25
C ALA A 92 -2.62 10.49 -16.86
N GLN A 93 -1.48 9.88 -16.55
CA GLN A 93 -0.89 9.87 -15.20
C GLN A 93 0.60 10.26 -15.25
N ALA A 94 1.13 10.81 -14.16
CA ALA A 94 2.53 11.21 -14.09
C ALA A 94 3.15 10.87 -12.73
N GLU A 95 4.48 10.80 -12.72
CA GLU A 95 5.28 10.50 -11.53
C GLU A 95 4.91 9.14 -10.92
N PRO A 96 5.23 8.02 -11.61
CA PRO A 96 4.99 6.70 -11.06
C PRO A 96 5.82 6.50 -9.78
N VAL A 97 5.22 5.89 -8.78
CA VAL A 97 5.87 5.52 -7.53
C VAL A 97 5.61 4.04 -7.29
N GLY A 98 6.70 3.29 -7.27
CA GLY A 98 6.70 1.91 -6.88
C GLY A 98 7.08 1.73 -5.41
N ALA A 99 6.55 0.69 -4.75
CA ALA A 99 7.13 0.22 -3.50
C ALA A 99 8.64 -0.08 -3.63
N ASP A 100 9.39 0.38 -2.63
CA ASP A 100 10.85 0.24 -2.52
C ASP A 100 11.27 -0.99 -1.70
N ALA A 101 10.32 -1.60 -1.00
CA ALA A 101 10.50 -2.79 -0.18
C ALA A 101 9.43 -3.83 -0.48
N CYS A 102 9.87 -5.08 -0.47
CA CYS A 102 8.97 -6.22 -0.45
C CYS A 102 8.31 -6.33 0.93
N LYS A 103 7.07 -6.83 0.97
CA LYS A 103 6.34 -7.08 2.21
C LYS A 103 6.20 -8.58 2.41
N CYS A 104 6.72 -9.06 3.54
CA CYS A 104 6.42 -10.40 4.02
C CYS A 104 5.04 -10.41 4.66
N ASN A 105 4.18 -11.32 4.22
CA ASN A 105 2.94 -11.63 4.91
C ASN A 105 3.16 -12.91 5.71
N CYS A 106 2.95 -12.88 7.02
CA CYS A 106 3.03 -14.07 7.86
C CYS A 106 1.63 -14.58 8.15
N THR A 107 1.43 -15.89 8.06
CA THR A 107 0.17 -16.53 8.45
C THR A 107 0.30 -17.15 9.83
N THR A 108 -0.74 -16.98 10.63
CA THR A 108 -0.82 -17.50 12.00
C THR A 108 -1.76 -18.71 12.00
N SER A 109 -1.50 -19.69 12.85
CA SER A 109 -2.47 -20.76 13.12
C SER A 109 -2.45 -21.12 14.60
N GLY A 110 -3.64 -21.12 15.21
CA GLY A 110 -3.82 -21.53 16.61
C GLY A 110 -3.02 -20.70 17.62
N LEU A 111 -2.71 -19.43 17.32
CA LEU A 111 -2.01 -18.58 18.29
C LEU A 111 -2.88 -18.39 19.53
N GLY A 112 -2.31 -18.69 20.68
CA GLY A 112 -3.01 -18.57 21.95
C GLY A 112 -2.06 -18.65 23.12
N CYS A 113 -2.51 -18.07 24.23
CA CYS A 113 -1.88 -18.19 25.52
C CYS A 113 -2.79 -19.00 26.44
N PRO A 114 -2.22 -19.73 27.41
CA PRO A 114 -3.06 -20.40 28.39
C PRO A 114 -3.79 -19.35 29.22
N ASP A 115 -5.03 -19.63 29.61
CA ASP A 115 -5.83 -18.74 30.47
C ASP A 115 -5.36 -18.75 31.94
N THR A 116 -4.46 -19.67 32.27
CA THR A 116 -3.90 -19.83 33.61
C THR A 116 -2.42 -20.14 33.53
N VAL A 117 -1.69 -19.79 34.58
CA VAL A 117 -0.26 -20.07 34.71
C VAL A 117 0.01 -20.76 36.04
N THR A 118 1.05 -21.58 36.07
CA THR A 118 1.45 -22.29 37.28
C THR A 118 2.51 -21.50 38.05
N ILE A 119 2.27 -21.28 39.33
CA ILE A 119 3.21 -20.66 40.26
C ILE A 119 3.68 -21.72 41.25
N GLN A 120 5.00 -21.83 41.39
CA GLN A 120 5.64 -22.71 42.35
C GLN A 120 5.99 -21.94 43.63
N GLY A 121 5.37 -22.31 44.76
CA GLY A 121 5.65 -21.71 46.06
C GLY A 121 6.84 -22.37 46.78
N TYR A 122 7.57 -21.59 47.57
CA TYR A 122 8.71 -22.01 48.38
C TYR A 122 8.65 -21.40 49.80
N PRO A 123 9.02 -22.16 50.85
CA PRO A 123 9.12 -21.64 52.22
C PRO A 123 10.41 -20.84 52.48
N ASP A 124 11.39 -20.87 51.58
CA ASP A 124 12.62 -20.07 51.65
C ASP A 124 12.64 -18.95 50.58
N LEU A 125 13.37 -17.87 50.86
CA LEU A 125 13.45 -16.70 49.99
C LEU A 125 14.26 -16.93 48.70
N ALA A 126 15.00 -18.04 48.61
CA ALA A 126 15.89 -18.33 47.48
C ALA A 126 15.31 -19.35 46.49
N CYS A 127 14.05 -19.79 46.70
CA CYS A 127 13.40 -20.84 45.92
C CYS A 127 14.26 -22.12 45.80
N SER A 128 14.92 -22.50 46.89
CA SER A 128 15.94 -23.57 46.91
C SER A 128 15.51 -24.81 47.69
N SER A 129 14.50 -24.67 48.55
CA SER A 129 13.97 -25.76 49.37
C SER A 129 12.92 -26.58 48.62
N THR A 130 12.33 -27.57 49.32
CA THR A 130 11.26 -28.39 48.75
C THR A 130 10.06 -27.54 48.37
N THR A 131 9.67 -27.65 47.11
CA THR A 131 8.52 -26.99 46.50
C THR A 131 7.22 -27.33 47.21
N CYS A 132 6.36 -26.32 47.40
CA CYS A 132 4.96 -26.51 47.78
C CYS A 132 4.17 -27.18 46.64
N THR A 133 2.92 -27.59 46.89
CA THR A 133 2.01 -27.95 45.78
C THR A 133 1.86 -26.72 44.85
N PRO A 134 2.03 -26.87 43.53
CA PRO A 134 1.90 -25.75 42.60
C PRO A 134 0.52 -25.10 42.64
N PHE A 135 0.47 -23.78 42.40
CA PHE A 135 -0.76 -23.00 42.31
C PHE A 135 -1.09 -22.74 40.85
N THR A 136 -2.37 -22.78 40.51
CA THR A 136 -2.86 -22.32 39.20
C THR A 136 -3.50 -20.96 39.38
N VAL A 137 -2.96 -19.94 38.72
CA VAL A 137 -3.51 -18.58 38.77
C VAL A 137 -4.06 -18.18 37.40
N GLY A 138 -5.30 -17.71 37.39
CA GLY A 138 -5.92 -17.07 36.23
C GLY A 138 -5.94 -15.56 36.41
N THR A 139 -6.91 -14.88 35.81
CA THR A 139 -7.05 -13.40 35.88
C THR A 139 -7.52 -12.89 37.24
N SER A 140 -8.01 -13.77 38.11
CA SER A 140 -8.42 -13.42 39.48
C SER A 140 -7.27 -13.55 40.46
N CYS A 141 -7.28 -12.72 41.49
CA CYS A 141 -6.35 -12.83 42.62
C CYS A 141 -6.45 -14.21 43.28
N VAL A 142 -5.31 -14.88 43.43
CA VAL A 142 -5.20 -16.16 44.15
C VAL A 142 -4.30 -16.00 45.36
N ASP A 143 -4.83 -16.33 46.54
CA ASP A 143 -4.06 -16.45 47.77
C ASP A 143 -3.19 -17.71 47.72
N LEU A 144 -1.87 -17.51 47.74
CA LEU A 144 -0.89 -18.58 47.68
C LEU A 144 -0.55 -19.14 49.08
N SER A 145 -0.95 -18.48 50.17
CA SER A 145 -0.54 -18.88 51.52
C SER A 145 -1.17 -20.17 52.06
N ASN A 146 -2.10 -20.80 51.33
CA ASN A 146 -2.93 -21.87 51.87
C ASN A 146 -2.45 -23.32 51.60
N ASN A 147 -1.46 -23.57 50.73
CA ASN A 147 -1.07 -24.96 50.36
C ASN A 147 0.15 -25.51 51.10
N CYS A 148 0.97 -24.70 51.76
CA CYS A 148 2.19 -25.17 52.45
C CYS A 148 2.54 -24.38 53.72
N GLY A 149 1.54 -23.72 54.32
CA GLY A 149 1.78 -22.75 55.38
C GLY A 149 2.41 -21.48 54.82
N THR A 150 3.40 -20.93 55.50
CA THR A 150 4.01 -19.65 55.08
C THR A 150 4.87 -19.82 53.84
N ILE A 151 4.40 -19.30 52.70
CA ILE A 151 5.24 -19.09 51.51
C ILE A 151 6.11 -17.86 51.74
N ALA A 152 7.41 -18.02 51.50
CA ALA A 152 8.37 -16.93 51.52
C ALA A 152 8.71 -16.45 50.10
N ALA A 153 8.67 -17.34 49.10
CA ALA A 153 8.94 -16.97 47.72
C ALA A 153 8.10 -17.75 46.70
N ALA A 154 7.98 -17.20 45.50
CA ALA A 154 7.33 -17.83 44.37
C ALA A 154 8.26 -17.84 43.16
N GLN A 155 8.24 -18.94 42.41
CA GLN A 155 8.85 -19.07 41.09
C GLN A 155 7.75 -19.28 40.07
N ILE A 156 7.89 -18.66 38.91
CA ILE A 156 6.94 -18.81 37.82
C ILE A 156 7.60 -19.64 36.72
N ASP A 157 6.88 -20.65 36.24
CA ASP A 157 7.33 -21.43 35.10
C ASP A 157 7.11 -20.63 33.81
N PRO A 158 8.09 -20.62 32.88
CA PRO A 158 7.91 -19.93 31.62
C PRO A 158 6.71 -20.49 30.86
N VAL A 159 5.84 -19.59 30.42
CA VAL A 159 4.66 -19.96 29.62
C VAL A 159 5.01 -19.83 28.16
N GLN A 160 5.02 -20.97 27.47
CA GLN A 160 5.19 -20.97 26.03
C GLN A 160 3.84 -20.69 25.36
N PRO A 161 3.78 -19.73 24.43
CA PRO A 161 2.61 -19.56 23.58
C PRO A 161 2.35 -20.83 22.76
N THR A 162 1.09 -21.04 22.42
CA THR A 162 0.64 -22.11 21.52
C THR A 162 0.46 -21.60 20.11
N GLY A 163 0.38 -22.53 19.15
CA GLY A 163 0.22 -22.24 17.74
C GLY A 163 1.53 -22.19 16.97
N SER A 164 1.46 -21.75 15.74
CA SER A 164 2.61 -21.68 14.83
C SER A 164 2.52 -20.49 13.90
N CYS A 165 3.69 -19.96 13.56
CA CYS A 165 3.87 -19.06 12.44
C CYS A 165 4.33 -19.85 11.23
N ALA A 166 3.64 -19.70 10.11
CA ALA A 166 4.10 -20.22 8.83
C ALA A 166 4.65 -19.07 8.00
N SER A 167 5.72 -19.37 7.25
CA SER A 167 6.17 -18.50 6.16
C SER A 167 5.00 -18.26 5.22
N GLY A 168 4.68 -17.00 4.97
CA GLY A 168 3.68 -16.65 3.97
C GLY A 168 4.31 -16.04 2.72
N SER A 169 3.45 -15.43 1.92
CA SER A 169 3.83 -14.87 0.63
C SER A 169 4.64 -13.59 0.78
N VAL A 170 5.54 -13.39 -0.17
CA VAL A 170 6.17 -12.09 -0.39
C VAL A 170 5.31 -11.35 -1.40
N GLY A 171 4.87 -10.16 -1.04
CA GLY A 171 4.12 -9.27 -1.93
C GLY A 171 4.90 -8.00 -2.21
N LEU A 172 4.70 -7.44 -3.40
CA LEU A 172 5.06 -6.07 -3.71
C LEU A 172 3.76 -5.28 -3.85
N ALA A 173 3.70 -4.10 -3.24
CA ALA A 173 2.55 -3.23 -3.47
C ALA A 173 2.53 -2.77 -4.93
N GLU A 174 1.34 -2.77 -5.52
CA GLU A 174 1.13 -2.25 -6.87
C GLU A 174 1.66 -0.82 -7.00
N PRO A 175 2.21 -0.45 -8.17
CA PRO A 175 2.65 0.91 -8.42
C PRO A 175 1.46 1.86 -8.33
N LYS A 176 1.73 3.06 -7.83
CA LYS A 176 0.78 4.16 -7.85
C LYS A 176 1.36 5.29 -8.68
N TRP A 177 0.53 6.20 -9.12
CA TRP A 177 0.98 7.47 -9.67
C TRP A 177 0.92 8.51 -8.56
N ASN A 178 1.54 9.68 -8.75
CA ASN A 178 1.34 10.82 -7.83
C ASN A 178 0.50 11.92 -8.45
N LYS A 179 0.36 11.92 -9.78
CA LYS A 179 -0.37 12.94 -10.53
C LYS A 179 -1.22 12.29 -11.61
N GLN A 180 -2.29 12.98 -11.97
CA GLN A 180 -3.17 12.63 -13.07
C GLN A 180 -3.72 13.88 -13.74
N VAL A 181 -4.07 13.73 -15.01
CA VAL A 181 -4.61 14.78 -15.85
C VAL A 181 -5.84 14.26 -16.58
N ARG A 182 -6.84 15.13 -16.71
CA ARG A 182 -8.01 14.92 -17.56
C ARG A 182 -8.19 16.13 -18.48
N ALA A 183 -8.37 15.88 -19.77
CA ALA A 183 -8.66 16.90 -20.76
C ALA A 183 -10.04 16.69 -21.36
N CYS A 184 -10.81 17.77 -21.46
CA CYS A 184 -12.16 17.76 -22.02
C CYS A 184 -12.29 18.79 -23.16
N SER A 185 -13.11 18.48 -24.17
CA SER A 185 -13.40 19.33 -25.33
C SER A 185 -14.90 19.61 -25.47
N GLY A 186 -15.22 20.71 -26.17
CA GLY A 186 -16.58 21.16 -26.43
C GLY A 186 -16.84 21.52 -27.90
N GLY A 187 -17.70 22.50 -28.11
CA GLY A 187 -18.06 22.97 -29.47
C GLY A 187 -16.91 23.62 -30.23
N ILE A 188 -17.14 23.86 -31.53
CA ILE A 188 -16.23 24.59 -32.41
C ILE A 188 -16.72 26.02 -32.65
N CYS A 189 -15.81 26.94 -32.91
CA CYS A 189 -16.09 28.33 -33.27
C CYS A 189 -15.26 28.77 -34.47
N GLU A 190 -15.47 30.01 -34.93
CA GLU A 190 -14.73 30.55 -36.07
C GLU A 190 -13.22 30.59 -35.79
N GLY A 191 -12.48 29.64 -36.38
CA GLY A 191 -11.03 29.53 -36.26
C GLY A 191 -10.53 28.82 -34.99
N GLY A 192 -11.40 28.18 -34.21
CA GLY A 192 -11.00 27.57 -32.94
C GLY A 192 -12.01 26.60 -32.32
N ALA A 193 -11.77 26.30 -31.04
CA ALA A 193 -12.69 25.54 -30.19
C ALA A 193 -13.20 26.40 -29.03
N CYS A 194 -14.42 26.13 -28.61
CA CYS A 194 -15.04 26.79 -27.47
C CYS A 194 -14.56 26.13 -26.18
N ILE A 195 -13.93 26.94 -25.32
CA ILE A 195 -13.43 26.52 -24.02
C ILE A 195 -14.20 27.29 -22.95
N ALA A 196 -14.86 26.55 -22.06
CA ALA A 196 -15.51 27.12 -20.88
C ALA A 196 -14.48 27.25 -19.75
N ALA A 197 -14.49 28.39 -19.07
CA ALA A 197 -13.76 28.54 -17.82
C ALA A 197 -14.55 27.82 -16.72
N ASP A 198 -14.07 26.66 -16.30
CA ASP A 198 -14.62 25.90 -15.18
C ASP A 198 -13.61 25.90 -14.02
N VAL A 199 -14.12 25.96 -12.79
CA VAL A 199 -13.27 26.04 -11.59
C VAL A 199 -12.36 24.83 -11.43
N ASP A 200 -12.81 23.66 -11.89
CA ASP A 200 -12.05 22.42 -11.83
C ASP A 200 -11.13 22.30 -13.06
N PHE A 201 -11.55 22.80 -14.23
CA PHE A 201 -10.75 22.78 -15.46
C PHE A 201 -10.09 24.14 -15.75
N ALA A 202 -9.21 24.56 -14.84
CA ALA A 202 -8.66 25.92 -14.81
C ALA A 202 -7.57 26.21 -15.86
N LYS A 203 -7.08 25.22 -16.61
CA LYS A 203 -6.03 25.41 -17.62
C LYS A 203 -6.54 25.13 -19.02
N THR A 204 -6.16 25.96 -19.98
CA THR A 204 -6.33 25.67 -21.41
C THR A 204 -5.03 25.11 -21.97
N CYS A 205 -5.08 23.91 -22.53
CA CYS A 205 -3.89 23.19 -22.98
C CYS A 205 -4.08 22.52 -24.34
N ILE A 206 -2.96 22.16 -24.94
CA ILE A 206 -2.86 21.28 -26.11
C ILE A 206 -2.05 20.06 -25.72
N PHE A 207 -2.23 18.93 -26.40
CA PHE A 207 -1.41 17.75 -26.15
C PHE A 207 -0.96 17.04 -27.42
N LYS A 208 0.12 16.27 -27.30
CA LYS A 208 0.67 15.45 -28.37
C LYS A 208 1.26 14.16 -27.79
N SER A 209 1.07 13.04 -28.49
CA SER A 209 1.71 11.78 -28.13
C SER A 209 3.23 11.89 -28.29
N GLY A 210 3.98 11.35 -27.34
CA GLY A 210 5.44 11.47 -27.29
C GLY A 210 5.94 12.39 -26.18
N ASP A 211 7.25 12.31 -25.93
CA ASP A 211 7.99 13.31 -25.15
C ASP A 211 8.46 14.41 -26.12
N GLU A 212 7.67 15.45 -26.25
CA GLU A 212 7.82 16.53 -27.20
C GLU A 212 8.08 17.86 -26.47
N GLN A 213 8.63 18.85 -27.18
CA GLN A 213 8.71 20.21 -26.68
C GLN A 213 7.48 21.00 -27.10
N CYS A 214 6.99 21.89 -26.23
CA CYS A 214 5.87 22.74 -26.57
C CYS A 214 6.14 23.59 -27.82
N PRO A 215 5.12 23.84 -28.65
CA PRO A 215 5.31 24.52 -29.93
C PRO A 215 5.78 25.96 -29.71
N SER A 216 6.96 26.27 -30.24
CA SER A 216 7.55 27.61 -30.16
C SER A 216 6.68 28.66 -30.85
N GLY A 217 6.66 29.88 -30.30
CA GLY A 217 5.90 30.99 -30.87
C GLY A 217 4.40 30.96 -30.55
N THR A 218 3.98 30.07 -29.64
CA THR A 218 2.60 30.02 -29.13
C THR A 218 2.53 30.47 -27.67
N THR A 219 1.31 30.58 -27.16
CA THR A 219 1.05 30.85 -25.73
C THR A 219 1.15 29.60 -24.86
N PHE A 220 1.20 28.39 -25.45
CA PHE A 220 1.28 27.11 -24.73
C PHE A 220 2.72 26.81 -24.35
N THR A 221 3.20 27.37 -23.25
CA THR A 221 4.62 27.31 -22.84
C THR A 221 4.85 26.43 -21.61
N GLU A 222 3.82 26.13 -20.82
CA GLU A 222 3.94 25.27 -19.64
C GLU A 222 3.90 23.80 -20.04
N ARG A 223 5.07 23.16 -20.06
CA ARG A 223 5.21 21.75 -20.44
C ARG A 223 5.08 20.81 -19.25
N GLU A 224 4.21 19.83 -19.38
CA GLU A 224 4.10 18.69 -18.45
C GLU A 224 4.07 17.37 -19.23
N LEU A 225 4.70 16.33 -18.68
CA LEU A 225 4.78 15.01 -19.30
C LEU A 225 3.97 13.99 -18.50
N TYR A 226 3.03 13.35 -19.18
CA TYR A 226 2.15 12.31 -18.65
C TYR A 226 2.33 11.01 -19.42
N TYR A 227 1.71 9.94 -18.94
CA TYR A 227 1.81 8.58 -19.45
C TYR A 227 0.45 7.90 -19.39
N GLN A 228 0.15 7.06 -20.38
CA GLN A 228 -1.11 6.31 -20.44
C GLN A 228 -1.06 4.98 -19.66
N GLY A 229 0.13 4.58 -19.21
CA GLY A 229 0.31 3.39 -18.38
C GLY A 229 1.75 3.23 -17.91
N ALA A 230 2.05 2.07 -17.32
CA ALA A 230 3.40 1.65 -17.00
C ALA A 230 3.54 0.14 -17.18
N ASP A 231 4.73 -0.29 -17.58
CA ASP A 231 5.18 -1.67 -17.48
C ASP A 231 5.89 -1.87 -16.14
N ASP A 232 5.42 -2.82 -15.35
CA ASP A 232 5.96 -3.13 -14.03
C ASP A 232 6.53 -4.54 -14.00
N THR A 233 7.85 -4.61 -14.15
CA THR A 233 8.61 -5.87 -14.10
C THR A 233 9.17 -6.12 -12.70
N ARG A 234 8.79 -5.31 -11.71
CA ARG A 234 9.33 -5.44 -10.36
C ARG A 234 8.79 -6.71 -9.73
N ALA A 235 9.70 -7.50 -9.17
CA ALA A 235 9.40 -8.73 -8.48
C ALA A 235 10.18 -8.80 -7.17
N CYS A 236 9.56 -9.40 -6.17
CA CYS A 236 10.27 -9.77 -4.96
C CYS A 236 11.06 -11.05 -5.18
N PRO A 237 12.27 -11.18 -4.61
CA PRO A 237 12.98 -12.45 -4.65
C PRO A 237 12.10 -13.55 -4.04
N GLU A 238 12.09 -14.75 -4.63
CA GLU A 238 11.29 -15.91 -4.18
C GLU A 238 11.71 -16.49 -2.82
N THR A 239 12.47 -15.74 -2.02
CA THR A 239 12.87 -16.19 -0.69
C THR A 239 11.62 -16.33 0.18
N THR A 240 11.36 -17.54 0.66
CA THR A 240 10.41 -17.78 1.75
C THR A 240 10.67 -16.76 2.86
N CYS A 241 9.67 -15.97 3.24
CA CYS A 241 9.77 -15.07 4.37
C CYS A 241 9.75 -15.90 5.67
N PRO A 242 10.89 -16.08 6.37
CA PRO A 242 10.85 -16.81 7.62
C PRO A 242 10.06 -15.97 8.64
N CYS A 243 9.01 -16.56 9.20
CA CYS A 243 8.17 -15.90 10.19
C CYS A 243 8.45 -16.49 11.57
N SER A 244 8.54 -15.63 12.57
CA SER A 244 8.67 -16.02 13.97
C SER A 244 7.52 -15.45 14.76
N LEU A 245 7.19 -16.15 15.84
CA LEU A 245 6.27 -15.61 16.82
C LEU A 245 6.98 -14.49 17.60
N ASP A 246 6.32 -13.35 17.71
CA ASP A 246 6.71 -12.23 18.54
C ASP A 246 5.62 -11.94 19.56
N GLY A 247 6.02 -11.33 20.67
CA GLY A 247 5.19 -11.11 21.84
C GLY A 247 5.41 -12.12 22.97
N THR A 248 4.68 -11.91 24.05
CA THR A 248 4.69 -12.79 25.23
C THR A 248 3.26 -13.08 25.64
N CYS A 249 3.04 -14.14 26.41
CA CYS A 249 1.69 -14.45 26.89
C CYS A 249 1.16 -13.53 28.00
N GLY A 250 1.93 -12.52 28.40
CA GLY A 250 1.61 -11.62 29.49
C GLY A 250 2.61 -11.75 30.63
N TYR A 251 2.14 -11.35 31.80
CA TYR A 251 2.94 -11.30 33.01
C TYR A 251 2.10 -11.74 34.21
N VAL A 252 2.76 -12.15 35.28
CA VAL A 252 2.11 -12.38 36.57
C VAL A 252 2.42 -11.21 37.46
N ASP A 253 1.38 -10.62 38.02
CA ASP A 253 1.53 -9.64 39.09
C ASP A 253 1.53 -10.36 40.44
N LEU A 254 2.57 -10.12 41.23
CA LEU A 254 2.77 -10.70 42.55
C LEU A 254 2.62 -9.65 43.65
N PHE A 255 2.02 -10.05 44.77
CA PHE A 255 1.63 -9.15 45.85
C PHE A 255 2.11 -9.68 47.20
N SER A 256 2.34 -8.75 48.12
CA SER A 256 2.83 -9.04 49.49
C SER A 256 1.71 -9.26 50.51
N ASP A 257 0.46 -9.07 50.10
CA ASP A 257 -0.75 -9.40 50.84
C ASP A 257 -1.56 -10.49 50.12
N THR A 258 -2.64 -10.97 50.73
CA THR A 258 -3.51 -11.99 50.13
C THR A 258 -4.66 -11.40 49.29
N ALA A 259 -4.83 -10.08 49.30
CA ALA A 259 -5.90 -9.36 48.63
C ALA A 259 -5.49 -8.77 47.26
N CYS A 260 -4.26 -9.05 46.81
CA CYS A 260 -3.64 -8.45 45.64
C CYS A 260 -3.69 -6.91 45.64
N SER A 261 -3.48 -6.28 46.79
CA SER A 261 -3.59 -4.82 46.95
C SER A 261 -2.24 -4.13 47.04
N VAL A 262 -1.22 -4.80 47.58
CA VAL A 262 0.14 -4.28 47.74
C VAL A 262 1.10 -5.03 46.81
N PRO A 263 1.34 -4.52 45.58
CA PRO A 263 2.22 -5.17 44.62
C PRO A 263 3.66 -5.18 45.15
N ILE A 264 4.37 -6.26 44.86
CA ILE A 264 5.81 -6.34 45.16
C ILE A 264 6.53 -5.51 44.11
N THR A 265 7.37 -4.57 44.54
CA THR A 265 8.11 -3.68 43.63
C THR A 265 8.96 -4.49 42.66
N GLY A 266 8.74 -4.30 41.35
CA GLY A 266 9.47 -5.03 40.30
C GLY A 266 8.98 -6.47 40.05
N ALA A 267 7.83 -6.87 40.61
CA ALA A 267 7.33 -8.24 40.53
C ALA A 267 6.23 -8.46 39.48
N SER A 268 6.27 -7.71 38.37
CA SER A 268 5.62 -8.14 37.14
C SER A 268 6.60 -9.04 36.41
N ALA A 269 6.40 -10.35 36.56
CA ALA A 269 7.28 -11.35 35.99
C ALA A 269 6.91 -11.59 34.53
N SER A 270 7.83 -11.32 33.60
CA SER A 270 7.63 -11.78 32.23
C SER A 270 7.59 -13.30 32.22
N LEU A 271 6.57 -13.86 31.60
CA LEU A 271 6.41 -15.31 31.45
C LEU A 271 7.46 -15.96 30.52
N SER A 272 8.42 -15.19 30.02
CA SER A 272 9.51 -15.68 29.17
C SER A 272 10.71 -16.23 29.95
N LEU A 273 10.82 -15.91 31.24
CA LEU A 273 11.96 -16.28 32.08
C LEU A 273 11.50 -16.81 33.44
N SER A 274 12.19 -17.84 33.94
CA SER A 274 11.97 -18.32 35.30
C SER A 274 12.76 -17.45 36.27
N ALA A 275 12.08 -16.88 37.27
CA ALA A 275 12.68 -16.06 38.30
C ALA A 275 12.03 -16.34 39.67
N CYS A 276 12.82 -16.20 40.73
CA CYS A 276 12.37 -16.34 42.11
C CYS A 276 12.03 -14.96 42.70
N TYR A 277 10.85 -14.83 43.27
CA TYR A 277 10.34 -13.59 43.86
C TYR A 277 10.08 -13.79 45.35
N ALA A 278 10.68 -12.94 46.18
CA ALA A 278 10.56 -12.99 47.63
C ALA A 278 9.32 -12.24 48.15
N ASN A 279 8.87 -12.63 49.36
CA ASN A 279 7.75 -12.07 50.11
C ASN A 279 6.39 -12.11 49.38
N VAL A 280 6.17 -13.16 48.59
CA VAL A 280 4.95 -13.35 47.80
C VAL A 280 3.86 -14.00 48.64
N LYS A 281 2.65 -13.43 48.61
CA LYS A 281 1.46 -13.96 49.28
C LYS A 281 0.28 -14.20 48.36
N SER A 282 0.12 -13.40 47.32
CA SER A 282 -0.86 -13.65 46.27
C SER A 282 -0.30 -13.30 44.89
N GLY A 283 -1.01 -13.75 43.86
CA GLY A 283 -0.73 -13.36 42.49
C GLY A 283 -1.95 -13.50 41.59
N HIS A 284 -1.91 -12.83 40.45
CA HIS A 284 -2.83 -13.10 39.35
C HIS A 284 -2.11 -12.97 38.01
N PHE A 285 -2.64 -13.66 37.01
CA PHE A 285 -2.16 -13.61 35.65
C PHE A 285 -2.78 -12.44 34.91
N ALA A 286 -1.95 -11.46 34.56
CA ALA A 286 -2.32 -10.34 33.72
C ALA A 286 -2.00 -10.68 32.26
N THR A 287 -3.04 -11.01 31.51
CA THR A 287 -2.93 -11.32 30.08
C THR A 287 -2.54 -10.08 29.28
N ALA A 288 -1.42 -10.14 28.56
CA ALA A 288 -1.12 -9.20 27.48
C ALA A 288 -1.16 -10.00 26.17
N ASN A 289 -2.35 -10.13 25.58
CA ASN A 289 -2.54 -10.90 24.35
C ASN A 289 -2.07 -10.10 23.13
N ALA A 290 -0.75 -9.97 22.98
CA ALA A 290 -0.13 -9.39 21.80
C ALA A 290 0.82 -10.40 21.15
N LEU A 291 0.34 -11.65 20.96
CA LEU A 291 1.03 -12.60 20.10
C LEU A 291 0.81 -12.21 18.63
N ALA A 292 1.90 -12.08 17.88
CA ALA A 292 1.83 -11.81 16.45
C ALA A 292 2.89 -12.65 15.73
N CYS A 293 2.60 -13.10 14.50
CA CYS A 293 3.64 -13.61 13.63
C CYS A 293 4.28 -12.42 12.90
N VAL A 294 5.57 -12.21 13.13
CA VAL A 294 6.35 -11.17 12.48
C VAL A 294 7.37 -11.80 11.54
N PRO A 295 7.70 -11.14 10.43
CA PRO A 295 8.84 -11.55 9.60
C PRO A 295 10.13 -11.47 10.42
N SER A 296 10.88 -12.56 10.46
CA SER A 296 12.18 -12.62 11.16
C SER A 296 13.33 -11.99 10.35
N ALA A 297 13.07 -11.64 9.09
CA ALA A 297 13.97 -10.88 8.23
C ALA A 297 13.17 -9.94 7.31
N ALA A 298 13.79 -8.84 6.89
CA ALA A 298 13.22 -7.99 5.85
C ALA A 298 13.15 -8.76 4.53
N ALA A 299 12.05 -8.58 3.78
CA ALA A 299 11.76 -9.29 2.52
C ALA A 299 12.70 -8.96 1.34
N GLY A 300 13.77 -8.21 1.59
CA GLY A 300 14.65 -7.67 0.57
C GLY A 300 14.04 -6.50 -0.21
N LYS A 301 14.83 -5.97 -1.14
CA LYS A 301 14.39 -4.99 -2.13
C LYS A 301 13.85 -5.72 -3.36
N PRO A 302 12.81 -5.20 -4.03
CA PRO A 302 12.38 -5.75 -5.31
C PRO A 302 13.50 -5.60 -6.36
N SER A 303 13.59 -6.56 -7.28
CA SER A 303 14.38 -6.48 -8.51
C SER A 303 13.48 -6.12 -9.69
N GLY A 304 14.02 -5.58 -10.78
CA GLY A 304 13.25 -5.15 -11.96
C GLY A 304 13.07 -3.64 -12.00
N SER A 305 12.16 -3.17 -12.85
CA SER A 305 11.90 -1.73 -13.04
C SER A 305 10.42 -1.43 -13.22
N LEU A 306 10.04 -0.22 -12.82
CA LEU A 306 8.76 0.39 -13.15
C LEU A 306 9.01 1.43 -14.24
N THR A 307 8.50 1.17 -15.44
CA THR A 307 8.76 1.98 -16.62
C THR A 307 7.47 2.53 -17.19
N PRO A 308 7.23 3.86 -17.11
CA PRO A 308 6.10 4.49 -17.77
C PRO A 308 6.05 4.23 -19.28
N THR A 309 4.84 4.09 -19.81
CA THR A 309 4.58 3.77 -21.21
C THR A 309 3.54 4.71 -21.80
N GLY A 310 3.59 4.93 -23.12
CA GLY A 310 2.66 5.83 -23.81
C GLY A 310 2.81 7.28 -23.33
N PRO A 311 4.00 7.91 -23.49
CA PRO A 311 4.19 9.29 -23.10
C PRO A 311 3.26 10.22 -23.88
N VAL A 312 2.73 11.23 -23.19
CA VAL A 312 1.91 12.31 -23.74
C VAL A 312 2.40 13.63 -23.17
N THR A 313 2.81 14.55 -24.04
CA THR A 313 3.19 15.90 -23.64
C THR A 313 1.95 16.78 -23.63
N VAL A 314 1.70 17.45 -22.51
CA VAL A 314 0.64 18.45 -22.35
C VAL A 314 1.31 19.83 -22.22
N CYS A 315 0.88 20.77 -23.05
CA CYS A 315 1.39 22.14 -23.07
C CYS A 315 0.26 23.11 -22.77
N CYS A 316 0.34 23.80 -21.64
CA CYS A 316 -0.70 24.71 -21.17
C CYS A 316 -0.29 26.17 -21.38
N GLN A 317 -1.30 27.04 -21.49
CA GLN A 317 -1.07 28.49 -21.43
C GLN A 317 -0.53 28.88 -20.05
N ALA A 318 0.39 29.84 -20.00
CA ALA A 318 0.84 30.41 -18.74
C ALA A 318 -0.33 31.06 -17.99
N GLN A 319 -0.48 30.75 -16.69
CA GLN A 319 -1.48 31.35 -15.81
C GLN A 319 -1.08 32.75 -15.32
#